data_AF-A0ABD5XKK8-F1
#
_entry.id   AF-A0ABD5XKK8-F1
#
_cell.length_a   1.000
_cell.length_b   1.000
_cell.length_c   1.000
_cell.angle_alpha   90.00
_cell.angle_beta   90.00
_cell.angle_gamma   90.00
#
_symmetry.space_group_name_H-M   'P 1'
#
loop_
_entity.id
_entity.type
_entity.pdbx_description
1 polymer ?
#
loop_
_entity_poly.entity_id
_entity_poly.type
_entity_poly.pdbx_seq_one_letter_code
_entity_poly.pdbx_strand_id
1 'polypeptide(L)' 'MNALAVVSAAFAVFLFVVALFAMTAGELRGAGLAFLSASLVIYLREKYLVGK' A
#
# COMPACT_ATOMS: atom_id res chain seq x y z
N MET A 1 19.88 6.64 -2.68
CA MET A 1 18.49 6.14 -2.78
C MET A 1 18.08 5.60 -1.43
N ASN A 2 16.97 6.07 -0.84
CA ASN A 2 16.53 5.55 0.45
C ASN A 2 15.84 4.19 0.23
N ALA A 3 16.56 3.09 0.42
CA ALA A 3 16.09 1.73 0.12
C ALA A 3 14.75 1.41 0.80
N LEU A 4 14.56 1.88 2.05
CA LEU A 4 13.31 1.75 2.79
C LEU A 4 12.13 2.47 2.11
N ALA A 5 12.37 3.64 1.51
CA ALA A 5 11.34 4.37 0.76
C ALA A 5 10.96 3.64 -0.55
N VAL A 6 11.90 2.91 -1.15
CA VAL A 6 11.62 2.11 -2.35
C VAL A 6 10.84 0.84 -1.99
N VAL A 7 11.26 0.13 -0.94
CA VAL A 7 10.58 -1.09 -0.46
C VAL A 7 9.15 -0.78 -0.02
N SER A 8 8.93 0.31 0.72
CA SER A 8 7.58 0.74 1.13
C SER A 8 6.70 1.11 -0.06
N ALA A 9 7.25 1.75 -1.11
CA ALA A 9 6.51 2.02 -2.34
C ALA A 9 6.11 0.71 -3.04
N ALA A 10 7.05 -0.23 -3.19
CA ALA A 10 6.77 -1.54 -3.79
C ALA A 10 5.71 -2.31 -2.99
N PHE A 11 5.75 -2.23 -1.67
CA PHE A 11 4.77 -2.86 -0.78
C PHE A 11 3.37 -2.24 -0.93
N ALA A 12 3.27 -0.92 -1.08
CA ALA A 12 1.99 -0.26 -1.36
C ALA A 12 1.40 -0.70 -2.70
N VAL A 13 2.22 -0.82 -3.75
CA VAL A 13 1.79 -1.35 -5.05
C VAL A 13 1.27 -2.78 -4.92
N PHE A 14 1.98 -3.64 -4.16
CA PHE A 14 1.52 -4.99 -3.89
C PHE A 14 0.14 -5.01 -3.20
N LEU A 15 -0.09 -4.16 -2.19
CA LEU A 15 -1.38 -4.06 -1.52
C LEU A 15 -2.50 -3.61 -2.47
N PHE A 16 -2.23 -2.71 -3.42
CA PHE A 16 -3.21 -2.35 -4.45
C PHE A 16 -3.52 -3.53 -5.37
N VAL A 17 -2.53 -4.32 -5.77
CA VAL A 17 -2.76 -5.53 -6.58
C VAL A 17 -3.65 -6.53 -5.83
N VAL A 18 -3.38 -6.75 -4.54
CA VAL A 18 -4.22 -7.61 -3.67
C VAL A 18 -5.64 -7.04 -3.55
N ALA A 19 -5.78 -5.73 -3.39
CA ALA A 19 -7.09 -5.09 -3.30
C ALA A 19 -7.89 -5.29 -4.58
N LEU A 20 -7.28 -5.06 -5.75
CA LEU A 20 -7.91 -5.27 -7.05
C LEU A 20 -8.32 -6.73 -7.26
N PHE A 21 -7.46 -7.68 -6.87
CA PHE A 21 -7.79 -9.10 -6.93
C PHE A 21 -8.94 -9.48 -5.98
N ALA A 22 -8.99 -8.91 -4.77
CA ALA A 22 -10.10 -9.12 -3.86
C ALA A 22 -11.43 -8.58 -4.44
N MET A 23 -11.39 -7.45 -5.16
CA MET A 23 -12.55 -6.93 -5.87
C MET A 23 -13.03 -7.87 -6.98
N THR A 24 -12.13 -8.52 -7.73
CA THR A 24 -12.54 -9.48 -8.78
C THR A 24 -13.15 -10.76 -8.18
N ALA A 25 -12.73 -11.15 -6.98
CA ALA A 25 -13.32 -12.25 -6.23
C ALA A 25 -14.66 -11.91 -5.54
N GLY A 26 -15.10 -10.64 -5.60
CA GLY A 26 -16.31 -10.16 -4.92
C GLY A 26 -16.14 -9.90 -3.42
N GLU A 27 -14.91 -9.95 -2.90
CA GLU A 27 -14.60 -9.74 -1.48
C GLU A 27 -14.26 -8.27 -1.20
N LEU A 28 -15.31 -7.45 -1.11
CA LEU A 28 -15.18 -5.99 -0.97
C LEU A 28 -14.59 -5.57 0.39
N ARG A 29 -14.73 -6.37 1.45
CA ARG A 29 -14.20 -6.01 2.78
C ARG A 29 -12.68 -6.12 2.80
N GLY A 30 -12.14 -7.23 2.28
CA GLY A 30 -10.72 -7.46 2.10
C GLY A 30 -10.09 -6.45 1.15
N ALA A 31 -10.78 -6.11 0.05
CA ALA A 31 -10.35 -5.03 -0.83
C ALA A 31 -10.22 -3.69 -0.09
N GLY A 32 -11.23 -3.31 0.70
CA GLY A 32 -11.21 -2.08 1.48
C GLY A 32 -10.07 -2.04 2.51
N LEU A 33 -9.82 -3.15 3.21
CA LEU A 33 -8.70 -3.25 4.18
C LEU A 33 -7.33 -3.17 3.49
N ALA A 34 -7.18 -3.76 2.30
CA ALA A 34 -5.98 -3.67 1.51
C ALA A 34 -5.72 -2.23 1.01
N PHE A 35 -6.77 -1.54 0.54
CA PHE A 35 -6.69 -0.12 0.18
C PHE A 35 -6.32 0.79 1.37
N LEU A 36 -6.93 0.56 2.55
CA LEU A 36 -6.59 1.30 3.77
C LEU A 36 -5.14 1.07 4.19
N SER A 37 -4.69 -0.19 4.14
CA SER A 37 -3.32 -0.56 4.46
C SER A 37 -2.32 0.09 3.51
N ALA A 38 -2.60 0.09 2.20
CA ALA A 38 -1.77 0.76 1.20
C ALA A 38 -1.65 2.27 1.48
N SER A 39 -2.78 2.90 1.83
CA SER A 39 -2.83 4.33 2.16
C SER A 39 -1.99 4.66 3.40
N LEU A 40 -2.03 3.82 4.44
CA LEU A 40 -1.20 3.97 5.64
C LEU A 40 0.30 3.83 5.31
N VAL A 41 0.68 2.84 4.49
CA VAL A 41 2.07 2.63 4.08
C VAL A 41 2.61 3.86 3.34
N ILE A 42 1.83 4.43 2.42
CA ILE A 42 2.20 5.64 1.69
C ILE A 42 2.35 6.83 2.63
N TYR A 43 1.41 7.01 3.56
CA TYR A 43 1.49 8.08 4.56
C TYR A 43 2.76 7.99 5.41
N LEU A 44 3.07 6.79 5.92
CA LEU A 44 4.27 6.56 6.73
C LEU A 44 5.55 6.78 5.92
N ARG A 45 5.57 6.30 4.67
CA ARG A 45 6.68 6.54 3.74
C ARG A 45 6.93 8.03 3.55
N GLU A 46 5.88 8.79 3.28
CA GLU A 46 6.01 10.22 3.02
C GLU A 46 6.48 10.97 4.28
N LYS A 47 5.85 10.68 5.42
CA LYS A 47 6.12 11.38 6.68
C LYS A 47 7.49 11.06 7.30
N TYR A 48 8.01 9.84 7.12
CA TYR A 48 9.19 9.38 7.85
C TYR A 48 10.37 8.96 6.97
N LEU A 49 10.15 8.58 5.70
CA LEU A 49 11.21 8.04 4.83
C LEU A 49 11.61 8.98 3.69
N VAL A 50 10.72 9.88 3.26
CA VAL A 50 10.97 10.79 2.14
C VAL A 50 11.00 12.25 2.59
N GLY A 51 10.10 12.68 3.48
CA GLY A 51 9.96 14.07 3.93
C GLY A 51 11.05 14.59 4.87
N LYS A 52 12.32 14.29 4.59
CA LYS A 52 13.48 14.85 5.29
C LYS A 52 14.06 16.03 4.53
#